data_AF-A0A3S9M5X9-F1
#
_entry.id   AF-A0A3S9M5X9-F1
#
_cell.length_a   1.000
_cell.length_b   1.000
_cell.length_c   1.000
_cell.angle_alpha   90.00
_cell.angle_beta   90.00
_cell.angle_gamma   90.00
#
_symmetry.space_group_name_H-M   'P 1'
#
loop_
_entity.id
_entity.type
_entity.pdbx_description
1 polymer ?
#
loop_
_entity_poly.entity_id
_entity_poly.type
_entity_poly.pdbx_seq_one_letter_code
_entity_poly.pdbx_strand_id
1 'polypeptide(L)'
;MANGPMDRRSFGGQPDRPNGHSPDQRTEYTGRYVVLLDPSNQESGLNALRSTADIASVERVRGTETANIAELLERPDVSVHFEELGAAVVEVRPDQRHALVTTAEADPSIIAAEPERMVYAMPITAPTQAPTEFFPAYRSDEEVVARHSRAEMAVAQGPAWDEKTWTWGLQAIRANLSHLTGRGVKVAVLDTGVDTDHPDLVGCLEETMSFVLGESVEDSNGHGTHCIGTVAGPKNPQQQPRYGVACDARILAGKVLSNRGTGTDGQILAGMAWAIARGARVISMSLGAPVRKNELFPQTYEILAKRAFERGTVIVAAAGNDSNRPQDIDPVSRPANCPSILAVGALDKAIAPAFFSNGGINGQGGEVNIAAPGWDIRSAAPGGGYQELKGTSMATPHVAGVLALLAEANPNATAAQLKAALLSSAYPLTQPVRDVGSGLLQAP
;
A
#
# COMPACT_ATOMS: atom_id res chain seq x y z
N MET A 1 -4.92 70.20 20.68
CA MET A 1 -5.00 69.63 22.04
C MET A 1 -4.51 68.20 21.97
N ALA A 2 -3.50 67.90 22.81
CA ALA A 2 -3.04 66.62 23.38
C ALA A 2 -4.08 65.45 23.37
N ASN A 3 -3.79 64.15 23.26
CA ASN A 3 -2.67 63.22 23.59
C ASN A 3 -2.86 61.96 22.69
N GLY A 4 -1.96 61.02 22.40
CA GLY A 4 -0.64 60.58 22.88
C GLY A 4 -0.21 59.33 22.03
N PRO A 5 1.00 58.77 22.20
CA PRO A 5 1.70 58.00 21.16
C PRO A 5 1.49 56.47 21.27
N MET A 6 1.40 55.76 20.14
CA MET A 6 1.54 54.31 20.10
C MET A 6 2.99 53.92 19.74
N ASP A 7 3.63 53.35 20.75
CA ASP A 7 4.97 52.76 20.77
C ASP A 7 5.01 51.49 19.89
N ARG A 8 5.73 51.53 18.76
CA ARG A 8 5.98 50.35 17.91
C ARG A 8 7.19 49.60 18.43
N ARG A 9 6.96 48.57 19.25
CA ARG A 9 7.99 47.59 19.64
C ARG A 9 8.19 46.53 18.55
N SER A 10 9.43 46.48 18.10
CA SER A 10 10.25 45.31 17.70
C SER A 10 9.57 44.12 17.02
N PHE A 11 9.93 43.93 15.75
CA PHE A 11 9.94 42.65 15.05
C PHE A 11 10.79 41.62 15.81
N GLY A 12 10.28 40.40 15.95
CA GLY A 12 10.99 39.28 16.58
C GLY A 12 10.03 38.16 16.96
N GLY A 13 9.46 37.49 15.96
CA GLY A 13 8.64 36.30 16.15
C GLY A 13 8.71 35.43 14.91
N GLN A 14 9.35 34.27 15.03
CA GLN A 14 9.32 33.20 14.04
C GLN A 14 7.86 32.81 13.75
N PRO A 15 7.49 32.47 12.50
CA PRO A 15 6.16 31.94 12.25
C PRO A 15 6.06 30.55 12.91
N ASP A 16 5.11 30.45 13.85
CA ASP A 16 4.63 29.20 14.44
C ASP A 16 4.33 28.19 13.33
N ARG A 17 4.99 27.04 13.40
CA ARG A 17 4.62 25.84 12.63
C ARG A 17 3.39 25.23 13.29
N PRO A 18 2.32 24.91 12.55
CA PRO A 18 1.17 24.25 13.16
C PRO A 18 1.53 22.79 13.46
N ASN A 19 1.96 22.54 14.70
CA ASN A 19 1.78 21.24 15.35
C ASN A 19 0.30 21.12 15.72
N GLY A 20 -0.43 20.30 14.95
CA GLY A 20 -1.82 19.97 15.23
C GLY A 20 -2.31 18.94 14.23
N HIS A 21 -2.40 17.68 14.64
CA HIS A 21 -3.12 16.65 13.90
C HIS A 21 -4.59 17.08 13.80
N SER A 22 -5.05 17.39 12.59
CA SER A 22 -6.46 17.67 12.33
C SER A 22 -7.20 16.34 12.15
N PRO A 23 -8.35 16.12 12.81
CA PRO A 23 -9.10 14.85 12.79
C PRO A 23 -9.90 14.64 11.48
N ASP A 24 -9.40 15.16 10.37
CA ASP A 24 -10.11 15.19 9.09
C ASP A 24 -9.05 15.18 7.97
N GLN A 25 -8.37 14.03 7.76
CA GLN A 25 -7.80 13.79 6.43
C GLN A 25 -8.98 13.67 5.46
N ARG A 26 -9.42 14.82 4.95
CA ARG A 26 -10.48 14.88 3.95
C ARG A 26 -10.04 14.03 2.78
N THR A 27 -10.89 13.08 2.41
CA THR A 27 -10.79 12.38 1.13
C THR A 27 -10.58 13.40 0.02
N GLU A 28 -9.40 13.38 -0.60
CA GLU A 28 -9.03 14.30 -1.67
C GLU A 28 -9.38 13.65 -3.01
N TYR A 29 -10.02 14.43 -3.89
CA TYR A 29 -10.51 13.99 -5.19
C TYR A 29 -9.85 14.83 -6.28
N THR A 30 -9.53 14.21 -7.41
CA THR A 30 -8.92 14.90 -8.56
C THR A 30 -9.93 15.78 -9.32
N GLY A 31 -11.23 15.50 -9.15
CA GLY A 31 -12.31 16.10 -9.95
C GLY A 31 -12.74 15.23 -11.14
N ARG A 32 -11.98 14.17 -11.46
CA ARG A 32 -12.32 13.16 -12.46
C ARG A 32 -13.10 11.99 -11.87
N TYR A 33 -13.56 11.11 -12.74
CA TYR A 33 -14.25 9.87 -12.36
C TYR A 33 -13.55 8.67 -12.97
N VAL A 34 -13.56 7.56 -12.25
CA VAL A 34 -13.28 6.24 -12.80
C VAL A 34 -14.61 5.57 -13.11
N VAL A 35 -14.84 5.27 -14.37
CA VAL A 35 -16.04 4.60 -14.88
C VAL A 35 -15.69 3.18 -15.25
N LEU A 36 -16.40 2.24 -14.67
CA LEU A 36 -16.27 0.83 -14.96
C LEU A 36 -17.32 0.41 -15.98
N LEU A 37 -16.87 -0.26 -17.03
CA LEU A 37 -17.68 -0.70 -18.16
C LEU A 37 -17.83 -2.21 -18.16
N ASP A 38 -18.98 -2.69 -18.64
CA ASP A 38 -19.19 -4.11 -18.89
C ASP A 38 -18.15 -4.60 -19.91
N PRO A 39 -17.28 -5.55 -19.55
CA PRO A 39 -16.23 -6.02 -20.45
C PRO A 39 -16.79 -6.64 -21.74
N SER A 40 -18.03 -7.14 -21.74
CA SER A 40 -18.70 -7.68 -22.93
C SER A 40 -19.33 -6.60 -23.83
N ASN A 41 -19.49 -5.37 -23.32
CA ASN A 41 -20.21 -4.30 -24.03
C ASN A 41 -19.62 -2.89 -23.78
N GLN A 42 -18.29 -2.78 -23.73
CA GLN A 42 -17.59 -1.53 -23.41
C GLN A 42 -17.92 -0.39 -24.39
N GLU A 43 -18.15 -0.71 -25.67
CA GLU A 43 -18.54 0.27 -26.70
C GLU A 43 -19.88 0.94 -26.39
N SER A 44 -20.89 0.17 -25.96
CA SER A 44 -22.17 0.76 -25.56
C SER A 44 -22.00 1.72 -24.40
N GLY A 45 -21.20 1.36 -23.40
CA GLY A 45 -20.96 2.22 -22.24
C GLY A 45 -20.23 3.50 -22.61
N LEU A 46 -19.19 3.41 -23.45
CA LEU A 46 -18.51 4.58 -24.00
C LEU A 46 -19.45 5.47 -24.83
N ASN A 47 -20.37 4.87 -25.59
CA ASN A 47 -21.37 5.62 -26.35
C ASN A 47 -22.37 6.30 -25.42
N ALA A 48 -22.83 5.65 -24.35
CA ALA A 48 -23.72 6.24 -23.36
C ALA A 48 -23.09 7.46 -22.65
N LEU A 49 -21.80 7.37 -22.30
CA LEU A 49 -21.05 8.50 -21.75
C LEU A 49 -21.03 9.70 -22.70
N ARG A 50 -20.83 9.44 -24.01
CA ARG A 50 -20.80 10.49 -25.04
C ARG A 50 -22.18 11.07 -25.32
N SER A 51 -23.20 10.22 -25.50
CA SER A 51 -24.51 10.63 -25.97
C SER A 51 -25.40 11.19 -24.87
N THR A 52 -25.24 10.70 -23.65
CA THR A 52 -26.18 10.96 -22.54
C THR A 52 -25.56 11.84 -21.47
N ALA A 53 -24.26 11.68 -21.20
CA ALA A 53 -23.54 12.49 -20.22
C ALA A 53 -22.70 13.63 -20.83
N ASP A 54 -22.66 13.75 -22.16
CA ASP A 54 -21.85 14.75 -22.91
C ASP A 54 -20.34 14.67 -22.59
N ILE A 55 -19.85 13.50 -22.18
CA ILE A 55 -18.44 13.31 -21.83
C ILE A 55 -17.63 13.10 -23.12
N ALA A 56 -16.58 13.91 -23.28
CA ALA A 56 -15.78 14.01 -24.49
C ALA A 56 -15.13 12.67 -24.90
N SER A 57 -14.63 12.62 -26.14
CA SER A 57 -14.06 11.42 -26.75
C SER A 57 -12.97 10.79 -25.89
N VAL A 58 -13.22 9.53 -25.49
CA VAL A 58 -12.26 8.71 -24.75
C VAL A 58 -11.17 8.19 -25.69
N GLU A 59 -9.91 8.62 -25.47
CA GLU A 59 -8.73 8.05 -26.12
C GLU A 59 -8.51 6.63 -25.58
N ARG A 60 -8.31 5.66 -26.48
CA ARG A 60 -8.18 4.24 -26.11
C ARG A 60 -6.73 3.88 -25.92
N VAL A 61 -6.44 3.25 -24.80
CA VAL A 61 -5.16 2.60 -24.53
C VAL A 61 -5.35 1.10 -24.73
N ARG A 62 -4.63 0.53 -25.69
CA ARG A 62 -4.70 -0.89 -26.04
C ARG A 62 -3.43 -1.63 -25.66
N GLY A 63 -3.59 -2.80 -25.03
CA GLY A 63 -2.51 -3.77 -24.86
C GLY A 63 -1.28 -3.21 -24.16
N THR A 64 -0.11 -3.47 -24.76
CA THR A 64 1.22 -3.07 -24.26
C THR A 64 1.64 -1.66 -24.69
N GLU A 65 0.76 -0.86 -25.31
CA GLU A 65 1.04 0.54 -25.64
C GLU A 65 1.03 1.39 -24.37
N THR A 66 2.10 1.28 -23.58
CA THR A 66 2.31 2.05 -22.35
C THR A 66 3.01 3.37 -22.59
N ALA A 67 3.63 3.53 -23.77
CA ALA A 67 4.21 4.78 -24.21
C ALA A 67 3.06 5.81 -24.27
N ASN A 68 3.10 6.80 -23.39
CA ASN A 68 2.17 7.93 -23.26
C ASN A 68 0.99 7.74 -22.29
N ILE A 69 0.83 6.61 -21.56
CA ILE A 69 -0.26 6.51 -20.58
C ILE A 69 -0.18 7.63 -19.53
N ALA A 70 1.02 7.95 -19.05
CA ALA A 70 1.25 9.06 -18.11
C ALA A 70 0.82 10.41 -18.70
N GLU A 71 1.11 10.67 -19.98
CA GLU A 71 0.69 11.89 -20.68
C GLU A 71 -0.82 11.94 -20.85
N LEU A 72 -1.44 10.83 -21.27
CA LEU A 72 -2.89 10.73 -21.45
C LEU A 72 -3.65 10.95 -20.15
N LEU A 73 -3.15 10.38 -19.05
CA LEU A 73 -3.72 10.55 -17.71
C LEU A 73 -3.54 11.96 -17.13
N GLU A 74 -2.83 12.87 -17.76
CA GLU A 74 -2.65 14.24 -17.22
C GLU A 74 -3.05 15.31 -18.24
N ARG A 75 -3.49 14.91 -19.45
CA ARG A 75 -4.02 15.81 -20.45
C ARG A 75 -5.41 16.29 -20.03
N PRO A 76 -5.64 17.62 -19.92
CA PRO A 76 -6.98 18.15 -19.67
C PRO A 76 -7.89 17.82 -20.84
N ASP A 77 -9.16 17.60 -20.54
CA ASP A 77 -10.25 17.23 -21.45
C ASP A 77 -10.07 15.87 -22.15
N VAL A 78 -9.11 15.05 -21.72
CA VAL A 78 -8.88 13.71 -22.27
C VAL A 78 -9.39 12.66 -21.29
N SER A 79 -10.31 11.84 -21.77
CA SER A 79 -10.71 10.63 -21.08
C SER A 79 -9.86 9.45 -21.58
N VAL A 80 -9.41 8.57 -20.68
CA VAL A 80 -8.54 7.44 -21.02
C VAL A 80 -9.28 6.13 -20.79
N HIS A 81 -9.41 5.30 -21.81
CA HIS A 81 -10.03 3.97 -21.71
C HIS A 81 -8.98 2.87 -21.67
N PHE A 82 -8.94 2.12 -20.58
CA PHE A 82 -8.16 0.90 -20.41
C PHE A 82 -9.01 -0.31 -20.84
N GLU A 83 -8.92 -0.68 -22.11
CA GLU A 83 -9.78 -1.72 -22.73
C GLU A 83 -9.65 -3.08 -22.02
N GLU A 84 -8.43 -3.46 -21.60
CA GLU A 84 -8.21 -4.69 -20.84
C GLU A 84 -8.83 -4.67 -19.44
N LEU A 85 -8.90 -3.48 -18.85
CA LEU A 85 -9.50 -3.28 -17.53
C LEU A 85 -11.00 -3.00 -17.61
N GLY A 86 -11.55 -2.77 -18.80
CA GLY A 86 -12.91 -2.28 -18.97
C GLY A 86 -13.19 -1.06 -18.11
N ALA A 87 -12.20 -0.18 -17.94
CA ALA A 87 -12.28 0.98 -17.06
C ALA A 87 -11.86 2.23 -17.84
N ALA A 88 -12.55 3.33 -17.61
CA ALA A 88 -12.24 4.62 -18.20
C ALA A 88 -12.02 5.66 -17.10
N VAL A 89 -10.93 6.40 -17.16
CA VAL A 89 -10.75 7.62 -16.36
C VAL A 89 -11.29 8.77 -17.19
N VAL A 90 -12.34 9.43 -16.71
CA VAL A 90 -13.07 10.45 -17.45
C VAL A 90 -13.06 11.78 -16.72
N GLU A 91 -12.85 12.86 -17.47
CA GLU A 91 -13.03 14.20 -16.94
C GLU A 91 -14.51 14.59 -16.96
N VAL A 92 -15.00 15.12 -15.83
CA VAL A 92 -16.42 15.41 -15.63
C VAL A 92 -16.56 16.83 -15.11
N ARG A 93 -17.08 17.73 -15.97
CA ARG A 93 -17.37 19.09 -15.56
C ARG A 93 -18.45 19.10 -14.46
N PRO A 94 -18.48 20.08 -13.55
CA PRO A 94 -19.43 20.10 -12.43
C PRO A 94 -20.90 19.97 -12.84
N ASP A 95 -21.28 20.52 -13.99
CA ASP A 95 -22.61 20.44 -14.60
C ASP A 95 -22.95 19.05 -15.18
N GLN A 96 -21.94 18.25 -15.53
CA GLN A 96 -22.11 16.91 -16.10
C GLN A 96 -22.26 15.80 -15.05
N ARG A 97 -21.90 16.07 -13.78
CA ARG A 97 -21.87 15.04 -12.73
C ARG A 97 -23.21 14.34 -12.53
N HIS A 98 -24.29 15.11 -12.53
CA HIS A 98 -25.63 14.53 -12.40
C HIS A 98 -25.97 13.63 -13.58
N ALA A 99 -25.66 14.09 -14.81
CA ALA A 99 -25.89 13.30 -16.02
C ALA A 99 -25.08 12.00 -16.04
N LEU A 100 -23.82 12.02 -15.59
CA LEU A 100 -22.99 10.81 -15.45
C LEU A 100 -23.64 9.80 -14.50
N VAL A 101 -24.03 10.24 -13.29
CA VAL A 101 -24.64 9.35 -12.30
C VAL A 101 -25.93 8.74 -12.83
N THR A 102 -26.83 9.57 -13.39
CA THR A 102 -28.09 9.09 -13.96
C THR A 102 -27.86 8.14 -15.15
N THR A 103 -26.85 8.41 -15.98
CA THR A 103 -26.50 7.51 -17.10
C THR A 103 -25.98 6.17 -16.58
N ALA A 104 -25.12 6.18 -15.55
CA ALA A 104 -24.60 4.97 -14.94
C ALA A 104 -25.69 4.12 -14.25
N GLU A 105 -26.72 4.76 -13.69
CA GLU A 105 -27.87 4.06 -13.11
C GLU A 105 -28.81 3.48 -14.18
N ALA A 106 -28.91 4.12 -15.34
CA ALA A 106 -29.85 3.75 -16.40
C ALA A 106 -29.26 2.75 -17.42
N ASP A 107 -27.96 2.81 -17.67
CA ASP A 107 -27.30 2.01 -18.69
C ASP A 107 -26.53 0.83 -18.08
N PRO A 108 -26.96 -0.43 -18.30
CA PRO A 108 -26.32 -1.60 -17.71
C PRO A 108 -24.89 -1.86 -18.22
N SER A 109 -24.47 -1.21 -19.31
CA SER A 109 -23.09 -1.30 -19.79
C SER A 109 -22.10 -0.45 -18.97
N ILE A 110 -22.59 0.40 -18.06
CA ILE A 110 -21.81 1.10 -17.05
C ILE A 110 -22.06 0.41 -15.70
N ILE A 111 -21.05 -0.29 -15.19
CA ILE A 111 -21.15 -1.02 -13.92
C ILE A 111 -21.06 -0.07 -12.72
N ALA A 112 -20.19 0.93 -12.80
CA ALA A 112 -19.96 1.89 -11.73
C ALA A 112 -19.37 3.19 -12.29
N ALA A 113 -19.62 4.31 -11.61
CA ALA A 113 -18.95 5.57 -11.83
C ALA A 113 -18.56 6.17 -10.48
N GLU A 114 -17.27 6.23 -10.18
CA GLU A 114 -16.75 6.61 -8.87
C GLU A 114 -15.85 7.84 -9.00
N PRO A 115 -15.98 8.85 -8.12
CA PRO A 115 -15.03 9.96 -8.09
C PRO A 115 -13.60 9.43 -7.86
N GLU A 116 -12.68 9.88 -8.71
CA GLU A 116 -11.27 9.48 -8.63
C GLU A 116 -10.59 10.16 -7.43
N ARG A 117 -9.87 9.37 -6.63
CA ARG A 117 -9.20 9.84 -5.41
C ARG A 117 -7.71 10.03 -5.60
N MET A 118 -7.17 10.92 -4.78
CA MET A 118 -5.74 10.94 -4.49
C MET A 118 -5.37 9.77 -3.59
N VAL A 119 -4.21 9.20 -3.83
CA VAL A 119 -3.64 8.06 -3.12
C VAL A 119 -2.22 8.40 -2.71
N TYR A 120 -1.78 7.89 -1.56
CA TYR A 120 -0.53 8.28 -0.94
C TYR A 120 0.35 7.08 -0.61
N ALA A 121 1.66 7.28 -0.68
CA ALA A 121 2.60 6.40 0.02
C ALA A 121 2.31 6.53 1.51
N MET A 122 2.26 5.41 2.23
CA MET A 122 1.93 5.39 3.66
C MET A 122 3.15 5.05 4.56
N PRO A 123 4.32 5.70 4.46
CA PRO A 123 5.32 5.59 5.51
C PRO A 123 4.99 6.52 6.68
N ILE A 124 5.28 6.06 7.90
CA ILE A 124 5.41 6.93 9.06
C ILE A 124 6.89 7.24 9.24
N THR A 125 7.33 8.41 8.78
CA THR A 125 8.69 8.91 9.06
C THR A 125 8.69 9.62 10.42
N ALA A 126 9.44 9.09 11.39
CA ALA A 126 9.53 9.60 12.77
C ALA A 126 10.30 10.95 12.85
N PRO A 127 10.27 11.73 13.98
CA PRO A 127 9.97 11.26 15.35
C PRO A 127 9.15 12.17 16.29
N THR A 128 8.49 11.57 17.30
CA THR A 128 8.76 11.81 18.75
C THR A 128 7.94 10.89 19.68
N GLN A 129 8.66 10.28 20.62
CA GLN A 129 8.27 9.79 21.96
C GLN A 129 7.16 8.73 22.08
N ALA A 130 7.60 7.54 22.49
CA ALA A 130 6.75 6.59 23.20
C ALA A 130 6.12 7.28 24.43
N PRO A 131 4.84 7.05 24.74
CA PRO A 131 4.28 7.47 26.03
C PRO A 131 4.91 6.62 27.13
N THR A 132 6.00 7.09 27.73
CA THR A 132 6.35 6.70 29.10
C THR A 132 5.43 7.48 30.04
N GLU A 133 4.20 6.99 30.23
CA GLU A 133 3.40 7.41 31.38
C GLU A 133 3.64 6.46 32.55
N PHE A 134 4.13 7.11 33.60
CA PHE A 134 4.58 6.62 34.88
C PHE A 134 3.35 6.29 35.75
N PHE A 135 3.09 5.02 36.07
CA PHE A 135 2.08 4.69 37.08
C PHE A 135 2.67 4.78 38.50
N PRO A 136 2.00 5.45 39.46
CA PRO A 136 2.50 5.62 40.82
C PRO A 136 2.45 4.32 41.63
N ALA A 137 3.44 4.20 42.51
CA ALA A 137 3.78 3.02 43.29
C ALA A 137 2.66 2.48 44.20
N TYR A 138 2.49 1.15 44.19
CA TYR A 138 1.98 0.39 45.34
C TYR A 138 3.09 -0.56 45.83
N ARG A 139 3.42 -0.43 47.12
CA ARG A 139 4.33 -1.34 47.83
C ARG A 139 3.61 -2.65 48.16
N SER A 140 4.20 -3.78 47.79
CA SER A 140 4.26 -4.99 48.62
C SER A 140 5.27 -6.01 48.07
N ASP A 141 6.19 -6.43 48.94
CA ASP A 141 7.05 -7.63 48.96
C ASP A 141 8.10 -7.88 47.86
N GLU A 142 9.37 -7.59 48.18
CA GLU A 142 10.52 -7.49 47.27
C GLU A 142 11.01 -8.80 46.62
N GLU A 143 10.65 -9.99 47.12
CA GLU A 143 11.12 -11.27 46.53
C GLU A 143 10.13 -11.94 45.56
N VAL A 144 8.82 -11.67 45.66
CA VAL A 144 7.79 -12.20 44.75
C VAL A 144 7.62 -11.30 43.51
N VAL A 145 7.91 -10.01 43.66
CA VAL A 145 7.87 -9.00 42.58
C VAL A 145 9.02 -9.18 41.57
N ALA A 146 10.20 -9.69 41.99
CA ALA A 146 11.35 -9.85 41.10
C ALA A 146 11.19 -10.98 40.05
N ARG A 147 10.40 -12.03 40.35
CA ARG A 147 10.12 -13.12 39.41
C ARG A 147 8.92 -12.84 38.49
N HIS A 148 7.91 -12.12 38.97
CA HIS A 148 6.78 -11.67 38.14
C HIS A 148 7.19 -10.54 37.19
N SER A 149 7.98 -9.57 37.64
CA SER A 149 8.44 -8.46 36.79
C SER A 149 9.33 -8.90 35.63
N ARG A 150 10.17 -9.93 35.78
CA ARG A 150 10.99 -10.42 34.65
C ARG A 150 10.18 -11.16 33.59
N ALA A 151 9.15 -11.90 33.99
CA ALA A 151 8.26 -12.58 33.07
C ALA A 151 7.30 -11.59 32.40
N GLU A 152 6.76 -10.62 33.14
CA GLU A 152 5.92 -9.55 32.60
C GLU A 152 6.71 -8.59 31.70
N MET A 153 7.96 -8.26 32.04
CA MET A 153 8.86 -7.50 31.16
C MET A 153 9.31 -8.30 29.94
N ALA A 154 9.54 -9.61 30.05
CA ALA A 154 9.86 -10.45 28.89
C ALA A 154 8.64 -10.65 27.97
N VAL A 155 7.43 -10.74 28.53
CA VAL A 155 6.16 -10.77 27.77
C VAL A 155 5.87 -9.39 27.15
N ALA A 156 6.24 -8.29 27.83
CA ALA A 156 6.07 -6.93 27.30
C ALA A 156 7.12 -6.52 26.27
N GLN A 157 8.31 -7.15 26.26
CA GLN A 157 9.40 -6.85 25.31
C GLN A 157 9.37 -7.74 24.06
N GLY A 158 8.59 -8.83 24.07
CA GLY A 158 8.50 -9.77 22.95
C GLY A 158 9.75 -10.64 22.77
N PRO A 159 9.85 -11.36 21.63
CA PRO A 159 11.01 -12.19 21.34
C PRO A 159 12.29 -11.36 21.22
N ALA A 160 13.42 -11.90 21.68
CA ALA A 160 14.73 -11.30 21.42
C ALA A 160 15.19 -11.64 20.00
N TRP A 161 15.41 -10.63 19.16
CA TRP A 161 15.85 -10.77 17.77
C TRP A 161 17.36 -10.55 17.64
N ASP A 162 18.08 -11.47 16.98
CA ASP A 162 19.51 -11.29 16.67
C ASP A 162 19.67 -10.70 15.26
N GLU A 163 19.74 -9.38 15.17
CA GLU A 163 19.78 -8.65 13.89
C GLU A 163 21.19 -8.50 13.29
N LYS A 164 22.16 -9.34 13.70
CA LYS A 164 23.51 -9.32 13.10
C LYS A 164 23.53 -9.80 11.66
N THR A 165 22.72 -10.80 11.34
CA THR A 165 22.71 -11.48 10.03
C THR A 165 21.39 -11.34 9.27
N TRP A 166 20.28 -11.22 9.99
CA TRP A 166 18.93 -11.16 9.42
C TRP A 166 18.13 -10.09 10.15
N THR A 167 17.38 -9.26 9.44
CA THR A 167 16.43 -8.36 10.12
C THR A 167 15.43 -9.18 10.94
N TRP A 168 14.89 -8.57 12.00
CA TRP A 168 13.90 -9.21 12.85
C TRP A 168 12.69 -9.67 12.05
N GLY A 169 12.30 -8.90 11.03
CA GLY A 169 11.16 -9.21 10.17
C GLY A 169 11.33 -10.55 9.46
N LEU A 170 12.51 -10.81 8.88
CA LEU A 170 12.81 -12.09 8.25
C LEU A 170 12.84 -13.26 9.25
N GLN A 171 13.27 -13.00 10.49
CA GLN A 171 13.24 -14.01 11.56
C GLN A 171 11.81 -14.31 12.02
N ALA A 172 10.99 -13.29 12.22
CA ALA A 172 9.61 -13.40 12.68
C ALA A 172 8.74 -14.21 11.71
N ILE A 173 8.91 -13.97 10.41
CA ILE A 173 8.19 -14.71 9.37
C ILE A 173 8.89 -16.02 8.98
N ARG A 174 9.99 -16.39 9.65
CA ARG A 174 10.80 -17.59 9.36
C ARG A 174 11.39 -17.65 7.95
N ALA A 175 11.52 -16.53 7.24
CA ALA A 175 12.14 -16.48 5.93
C ALA A 175 13.62 -16.90 5.97
N ASN A 176 14.30 -16.69 7.10
CA ASN A 176 15.67 -17.17 7.34
C ASN A 176 15.80 -18.71 7.38
N LEU A 177 14.68 -19.43 7.54
CA LEU A 177 14.63 -20.90 7.55
C LEU A 177 14.21 -21.48 6.20
N SER A 178 13.71 -20.66 5.28
CA SER A 178 13.30 -21.12 3.96
C SER A 178 14.50 -21.41 3.06
N HIS A 179 14.39 -22.45 2.25
CA HIS A 179 15.36 -22.76 1.19
C HIS A 179 14.97 -22.14 -0.15
N LEU A 180 13.76 -21.58 -0.24
CA LEU A 180 13.23 -20.91 -1.41
C LEU A 180 13.76 -19.49 -1.49
N THR A 181 13.73 -18.93 -2.69
CA THR A 181 14.35 -17.64 -3.02
C THR A 181 13.45 -16.73 -3.86
N GLY A 182 12.30 -17.23 -4.34
CA GLY A 182 11.42 -16.54 -5.27
C GLY A 182 11.83 -16.68 -6.73
N ARG A 183 12.78 -17.58 -7.02
CA ARG A 183 13.38 -17.73 -8.35
C ARG A 183 12.33 -18.01 -9.42
N GLY A 184 12.45 -17.28 -10.52
CA GLY A 184 11.55 -17.41 -11.67
C GLY A 184 10.20 -16.71 -11.49
N VAL A 185 9.89 -16.20 -10.30
CA VAL A 185 8.62 -15.51 -10.01
C VAL A 185 8.78 -14.01 -10.27
N LYS A 186 7.81 -13.43 -10.98
CA LYS A 186 7.71 -11.98 -11.17
C LYS A 186 6.84 -11.35 -10.08
N VAL A 187 7.35 -10.32 -9.44
CA VAL A 187 6.62 -9.51 -8.46
C VAL A 187 6.61 -8.07 -8.94
N ALA A 188 5.43 -7.50 -9.13
CA ALA A 188 5.29 -6.08 -9.41
C ALA A 188 5.18 -5.30 -8.09
N VAL A 189 5.95 -4.23 -7.97
CA VAL A 189 5.86 -3.27 -6.86
C VAL A 189 5.40 -1.95 -7.45
N LEU A 190 4.18 -1.54 -7.11
CA LEU A 190 3.58 -0.28 -7.59
C LEU A 190 3.70 0.76 -6.48
N ASP A 191 4.62 1.71 -6.65
CA ASP A 191 5.03 2.64 -5.60
C ASP A 191 5.57 3.97 -6.17
N THR A 192 6.50 4.60 -5.48
CA THR A 192 7.18 5.88 -5.79
C THR A 192 8.35 5.73 -6.76
N GLY A 193 8.58 4.52 -7.29
CA GLY A 193 9.67 4.22 -8.21
C GLY A 193 10.73 3.31 -7.59
N VAL A 194 11.92 3.31 -8.18
CA VAL A 194 13.11 2.63 -7.63
C VAL A 194 14.37 3.42 -7.95
N ASP A 195 15.34 3.45 -7.03
CA ASP A 195 16.74 3.79 -7.35
C ASP A 195 17.32 2.68 -8.22
N THR A 196 17.39 2.90 -9.55
CA THR A 196 17.81 1.87 -10.51
C THR A 196 19.31 1.56 -10.43
N ASP A 197 20.08 2.45 -9.82
CA ASP A 197 21.53 2.32 -9.62
C ASP A 197 21.88 1.72 -8.24
N HIS A 198 20.89 1.41 -7.40
CA HIS A 198 21.13 0.84 -6.09
C HIS A 198 21.87 -0.52 -6.20
N PRO A 199 23.07 -0.69 -5.60
CA PRO A 199 23.90 -1.88 -5.79
C PRO A 199 23.21 -3.20 -5.41
N ASP A 200 22.34 -3.17 -4.41
CA ASP A 200 21.56 -4.34 -3.98
C ASP A 200 20.33 -4.64 -4.87
N LEU A 201 19.82 -3.68 -5.66
CA LEU A 201 18.55 -3.85 -6.39
C LEU A 201 18.75 -4.04 -7.90
N VAL A 202 19.82 -3.49 -8.48
CA VAL A 202 20.08 -3.56 -9.93
C VAL A 202 20.00 -5.00 -10.50
N GLY A 203 20.36 -6.00 -9.70
CA GLY A 203 20.33 -7.40 -10.12
C GLY A 203 18.94 -8.07 -10.13
N CYS A 204 17.93 -7.50 -9.45
CA CYS A 204 16.58 -8.08 -9.38
C CYS A 204 15.56 -7.37 -10.28
N LEU A 205 15.85 -6.17 -10.80
CA LEU A 205 14.96 -5.42 -11.68
C LEU A 205 14.85 -6.08 -13.07
N GLU A 206 13.64 -6.51 -13.44
CA GLU A 206 13.33 -7.05 -14.78
C GLU A 206 12.80 -5.98 -15.72
N GLU A 207 11.87 -5.13 -15.25
CA GLU A 207 11.30 -4.03 -16.04
C GLU A 207 10.90 -2.88 -15.11
N THR A 208 11.02 -1.65 -15.60
CA THR A 208 10.67 -0.43 -14.88
C THR A 208 9.75 0.42 -15.72
N MET A 209 8.72 1.01 -15.13
CA MET A 209 7.78 1.89 -15.85
C MET A 209 7.32 3.04 -14.94
N SER A 210 7.16 4.24 -15.51
CA SER A 210 6.54 5.37 -14.82
C SER A 210 5.18 5.71 -15.43
N PHE A 211 4.19 5.85 -14.57
CA PHE A 211 2.83 6.31 -14.88
C PHE A 211 2.61 7.75 -14.41
N VAL A 212 3.65 8.39 -13.85
CA VAL A 212 3.61 9.78 -13.37
C VAL A 212 4.19 10.70 -14.43
N LEU A 213 3.40 11.65 -14.92
CA LEU A 213 3.83 12.56 -15.99
C LEU A 213 5.04 13.39 -15.55
N GLY A 214 6.04 13.46 -16.43
CA GLY A 214 7.24 14.27 -16.22
C GLY A 214 8.22 13.69 -15.20
N GLU A 215 7.94 12.50 -14.63
CA GLU A 215 8.83 11.82 -13.71
C GLU A 215 9.33 10.50 -14.30
N SER A 216 10.64 10.31 -14.31
CA SER A 216 11.27 9.01 -14.57
C SER A 216 10.94 8.01 -13.46
N VAL A 217 11.31 6.74 -13.66
CA VAL A 217 11.10 5.70 -12.64
C VAL A 217 11.97 5.87 -11.39
N GLU A 218 12.99 6.74 -11.44
CA GLU A 218 13.86 7.05 -10.31
C GLU A 218 13.08 7.48 -9.06
N ASP A 219 13.47 6.91 -7.92
CA ASP A 219 12.80 7.13 -6.65
C ASP A 219 13.47 8.25 -5.84
N SER A 220 12.95 9.47 -5.98
CA SER A 220 13.36 10.60 -5.14
C SER A 220 12.66 10.62 -3.77
N ASN A 221 11.67 9.75 -3.54
CA ASN A 221 10.95 9.66 -2.27
C ASN A 221 11.64 8.69 -1.30
N GLY A 222 12.09 7.55 -1.82
CA GLY A 222 12.75 6.46 -1.13
C GLY A 222 11.84 5.33 -0.66
N HIS A 223 10.52 5.51 -0.73
CA HIS A 223 9.55 4.53 -0.26
C HIS A 223 9.49 3.28 -1.16
N GLY A 224 9.56 3.46 -2.48
CA GLY A 224 9.49 2.36 -3.45
C GLY A 224 10.75 1.52 -3.44
N THR A 225 11.91 2.16 -3.36
CA THR A 225 13.22 1.51 -3.17
C THR A 225 13.22 0.65 -1.91
N HIS A 226 12.65 1.16 -0.81
CA HIS A 226 12.54 0.43 0.46
C HIS A 226 11.62 -0.79 0.34
N CYS A 227 10.46 -0.63 -0.31
CA CYS A 227 9.51 -1.72 -0.53
C CYS A 227 10.10 -2.81 -1.43
N ILE A 228 10.72 -2.45 -2.55
CA ILE A 228 11.39 -3.38 -3.48
C ILE A 228 12.51 -4.13 -2.75
N GLY A 229 13.31 -3.43 -1.95
CA GLY A 229 14.33 -4.06 -1.13
C GLY A 229 13.78 -5.07 -0.12
N THR A 230 12.62 -4.80 0.48
CA THR A 230 12.00 -5.75 1.42
C THR A 230 11.51 -7.00 0.68
N VAL A 231 11.00 -6.86 -0.54
CA VAL A 231 10.63 -8.01 -1.39
C VAL A 231 11.86 -8.82 -1.80
N ALA A 232 12.83 -8.19 -2.47
CA ALA A 232 13.85 -8.88 -3.26
C ALA A 232 15.28 -8.39 -3.00
N GLY A 233 15.54 -7.78 -1.84
CA GLY A 233 16.90 -7.49 -1.40
C GLY A 233 17.78 -8.75 -1.45
N PRO A 234 19.06 -8.62 -1.80
CA PRO A 234 19.89 -9.74 -2.18
C PRO A 234 20.21 -10.63 -0.98
N LYS A 235 20.59 -11.87 -1.26
CA LYS A 235 21.03 -12.82 -0.23
C LYS A 235 22.24 -12.30 0.56
N ASN A 236 23.11 -11.54 -0.08
CA ASN A 236 24.29 -10.93 0.51
C ASN A 236 24.28 -9.42 0.19
N PRO A 237 23.63 -8.58 1.00
CA PRO A 237 23.63 -7.13 0.79
C PRO A 237 25.02 -6.52 1.02
N GLN A 238 25.26 -5.33 0.46
CA GLN A 238 26.50 -4.58 0.72
C GLN A 238 26.71 -4.32 2.21
N GLN A 239 25.63 -4.10 2.96
CA GLN A 239 25.67 -3.96 4.42
C GLN A 239 24.67 -4.91 5.08
N GLN A 240 25.18 -5.71 6.02
CA GLN A 240 24.36 -6.54 6.90
C GLN A 240 23.41 -5.69 7.77
N PRO A 241 22.31 -6.26 8.28
CA PRO A 241 21.81 -7.63 8.06
C PRO A 241 21.08 -7.82 6.72
N ARG A 242 20.87 -9.08 6.31
CA ARG A 242 19.96 -9.44 5.21
C ARG A 242 18.52 -9.02 5.52
N TYR A 243 17.86 -8.41 4.54
CA TYR A 243 16.52 -7.83 4.70
C TYR A 243 15.49 -8.25 3.62
N GLY A 244 15.93 -8.78 2.47
CA GLY A 244 15.03 -9.24 1.40
C GLY A 244 14.48 -10.65 1.63
N VAL A 245 13.16 -10.82 1.45
CA VAL A 245 12.44 -12.09 1.61
C VAL A 245 12.74 -13.06 0.47
N ALA A 246 12.53 -12.63 -0.77
CA ALA A 246 12.61 -13.42 -2.00
C ALA A 246 13.74 -12.90 -2.90
N CYS A 247 14.99 -13.18 -2.49
CA CYS A 247 16.19 -12.56 -3.07
C CYS A 247 16.49 -12.88 -4.54
N ASP A 248 15.84 -13.88 -5.14
CA ASP A 248 15.97 -14.25 -6.57
C ASP A 248 14.66 -13.99 -7.35
N ALA A 249 13.69 -13.27 -6.75
CA ALA A 249 12.50 -12.81 -7.46
C ALA A 249 12.85 -11.73 -8.49
N ARG A 250 12.06 -11.67 -9.56
CA ARG A 250 12.22 -10.70 -10.65
C ARG A 250 11.23 -9.56 -10.45
N ILE A 251 11.72 -8.33 -10.36
CA ILE A 251 10.92 -7.17 -9.96
C ILE A 251 10.46 -6.38 -11.18
N LEU A 252 9.16 -6.11 -11.22
CA LEU A 252 8.55 -5.12 -12.12
C LEU A 252 8.28 -3.86 -11.30
N ALA A 253 9.13 -2.83 -11.43
CA ALA A 253 9.00 -1.60 -10.64
C ALA A 253 8.12 -0.59 -11.37
N GLY A 254 6.89 -0.39 -10.88
CA GLY A 254 5.94 0.57 -11.44
C GLY A 254 5.85 1.82 -10.58
N LYS A 255 6.26 2.97 -11.09
CA LYS A 255 6.05 4.26 -10.43
C LYS A 255 4.63 4.75 -10.70
N VAL A 256 3.77 4.63 -9.70
CA VAL A 256 2.38 5.11 -9.70
C VAL A 256 2.16 6.25 -8.71
N LEU A 257 3.18 6.56 -7.90
CA LEU A 257 3.22 7.69 -6.99
C LEU A 257 4.38 8.62 -7.37
N SER A 258 4.13 9.92 -7.31
CA SER A 258 5.11 10.96 -7.59
C SER A 258 6.25 10.96 -6.56
N ASN A 259 7.29 11.74 -6.83
CA ASN A 259 8.39 11.99 -5.88
C ASN A 259 7.92 12.59 -4.54
N ARG A 260 6.70 13.15 -4.50
CA ARG A 260 6.06 13.64 -3.26
C ARG A 260 5.27 12.55 -2.52
N GLY A 261 5.23 11.33 -3.04
CA GLY A 261 4.47 10.23 -2.47
C GLY A 261 2.97 10.29 -2.75
N THR A 262 2.55 10.99 -3.81
CA THR A 262 1.13 11.16 -4.18
C THR A 262 0.86 10.61 -5.57
N GLY A 263 -0.29 9.99 -5.78
CA GLY A 263 -0.77 9.54 -7.08
C GLY A 263 -2.29 9.52 -7.15
N THR A 264 -2.82 9.01 -8.24
CA THR A 264 -4.26 8.96 -8.54
C THR A 264 -4.72 7.52 -8.76
N ASP A 265 -6.02 7.25 -8.60
CA ASP A 265 -6.56 5.93 -8.94
C ASP A 265 -6.25 5.56 -10.39
N GLY A 266 -6.33 6.48 -11.34
CA GLY A 266 -5.98 6.22 -12.74
C GLY A 266 -4.55 5.72 -12.95
N GLN A 267 -3.58 6.32 -12.25
CA GLN A 267 -2.17 5.89 -12.31
C GLN A 267 -1.99 4.49 -11.72
N ILE A 268 -2.68 4.18 -10.62
CA ILE A 268 -2.59 2.87 -9.97
C ILE A 268 -3.24 1.79 -10.84
N LEU A 269 -4.43 2.05 -11.37
CA LEU A 269 -5.13 1.12 -12.27
C LEU A 269 -4.29 0.85 -13.53
N ALA A 270 -3.64 1.87 -14.10
CA ALA A 270 -2.70 1.70 -15.21
C ALA A 270 -1.49 0.81 -14.83
N GLY A 271 -0.89 1.04 -13.66
CA GLY A 271 0.20 0.21 -13.14
C GLY A 271 -0.22 -1.24 -12.91
N MET A 272 -1.44 -1.47 -12.40
CA MET A 272 -2.02 -2.80 -12.22
C MET A 272 -2.22 -3.52 -13.56
N ALA A 273 -2.79 -2.82 -14.57
CA ALA A 273 -2.91 -3.34 -15.94
C ALA A 273 -1.56 -3.81 -16.48
N TRP A 274 -0.56 -2.94 -16.42
CA TRP A 274 0.78 -3.23 -16.91
C TRP A 274 1.38 -4.44 -16.20
N ALA A 275 1.31 -4.51 -14.87
CA ALA A 275 1.82 -5.63 -14.11
C ALA A 275 1.18 -6.97 -14.50
N ILE A 276 -0.15 -6.99 -14.66
CA ILE A 276 -0.90 -8.18 -15.11
C ILE A 276 -0.44 -8.58 -16.53
N ALA A 277 -0.35 -7.62 -17.45
CA ALA A 277 0.09 -7.87 -18.83
C ALA A 277 1.53 -8.39 -18.92
N ARG A 278 2.40 -8.02 -17.98
CA ARG A 278 3.78 -8.52 -17.87
C ARG A 278 3.90 -9.87 -17.16
N GLY A 279 2.78 -10.45 -16.73
CA GLY A 279 2.71 -11.75 -16.09
C GLY A 279 3.22 -11.74 -14.64
N ALA A 280 3.05 -10.63 -13.92
CA ALA A 280 3.30 -10.60 -12.48
C ALA A 280 2.47 -11.69 -11.79
N ARG A 281 3.10 -12.49 -10.91
CA ARG A 281 2.37 -13.43 -10.05
C ARG A 281 1.82 -12.75 -8.80
N VAL A 282 2.47 -11.66 -8.41
CA VAL A 282 2.13 -10.86 -7.24
C VAL A 282 2.22 -9.39 -7.60
N ILE A 283 1.24 -8.59 -7.18
CA ILE A 283 1.29 -7.13 -7.20
C ILE A 283 1.30 -6.66 -5.75
N SER A 284 2.31 -5.87 -5.38
CA SER A 284 2.48 -5.25 -4.07
C SER A 284 2.20 -3.75 -4.16
N MET A 285 1.27 -3.26 -3.35
CA MET A 285 0.85 -1.86 -3.31
C MET A 285 0.94 -1.31 -1.89
N SER A 286 2.04 -0.64 -1.57
CA SER A 286 2.28 -0.02 -0.27
C SER A 286 1.73 1.40 -0.20
N LEU A 287 0.47 1.54 -0.60
CA LEU A 287 -0.20 2.81 -0.83
C LEU A 287 -1.66 2.75 -0.39
N GLY A 288 -2.26 3.92 -0.16
CA GLY A 288 -3.68 3.94 0.14
C GLY A 288 -4.29 5.34 0.26
N ALA A 289 -5.61 5.35 0.37
CA ALA A 289 -6.43 6.52 0.63
C ALA A 289 -7.38 6.25 1.81
N PRO A 290 -7.64 7.25 2.68
CA PRO A 290 -8.54 7.10 3.82
C PRO A 290 -9.95 6.64 3.42
N VAL A 291 -10.54 5.82 4.30
CA VAL A 291 -11.89 5.25 4.18
C VAL A 291 -12.67 5.59 5.43
N ARG A 292 -13.91 6.06 5.28
CA ARG A 292 -14.76 6.39 6.42
C ARG A 292 -15.37 5.11 7.04
N LYS A 293 -15.73 5.19 8.32
CA LYS A 293 -16.48 4.13 8.99
C LYS A 293 -17.80 3.90 8.24
N ASN A 294 -18.10 2.63 7.91
CA ASN A 294 -19.22 2.17 7.08
C ASN A 294 -19.16 2.56 5.59
N GLU A 295 -18.04 3.10 5.10
CA GLU A 295 -17.85 3.31 3.66
C GLU A 295 -17.53 1.98 2.96
N LEU A 296 -18.19 1.74 1.83
CA LEU A 296 -17.98 0.55 1.00
C LEU A 296 -16.67 0.64 0.21
N PHE A 297 -16.15 -0.53 -0.18
CA PHE A 297 -15.00 -0.60 -1.07
C PHE A 297 -15.36 -0.16 -2.50
N PRO A 298 -14.40 0.38 -3.25
CA PRO A 298 -14.60 0.77 -4.65
C PRO A 298 -14.79 -0.46 -5.55
N GLN A 299 -15.85 -0.46 -6.35
CA GLN A 299 -16.14 -1.51 -7.33
C GLN A 299 -15.07 -1.57 -8.41
N THR A 300 -14.47 -0.44 -8.75
CA THR A 300 -13.43 -0.38 -9.79
C THR A 300 -12.22 -1.26 -9.43
N TYR A 301 -11.67 -1.09 -8.22
CA TYR A 301 -10.55 -1.92 -7.77
C TYR A 301 -10.96 -3.37 -7.54
N GLU A 302 -12.16 -3.62 -7.00
CA GLU A 302 -12.64 -4.97 -6.75
C GLU A 302 -12.75 -5.79 -8.05
N ILE A 303 -13.33 -5.21 -9.11
CA ILE A 303 -13.49 -5.91 -10.38
C ILE A 303 -12.14 -6.11 -11.06
N LEU A 304 -11.24 -5.12 -10.99
CA LEU A 304 -9.89 -5.30 -11.50
C LEU A 304 -9.14 -6.39 -10.73
N ALA A 305 -9.28 -6.42 -9.40
CA ALA A 305 -8.64 -7.40 -8.56
C ALA A 305 -9.17 -8.83 -8.83
N LYS A 306 -10.47 -8.99 -9.05
CA LYS A 306 -11.06 -10.25 -9.51
C LYS A 306 -10.44 -10.74 -10.83
N ARG A 307 -10.30 -9.85 -11.81
CA ARG A 307 -9.69 -10.19 -13.11
C ARG A 307 -8.22 -10.57 -12.96
N ALA A 308 -7.47 -9.84 -12.13
CA ALA A 308 -6.08 -10.18 -11.83
C ALA A 308 -6.00 -11.58 -11.21
N PHE A 309 -6.89 -11.89 -10.27
CA PHE A 309 -6.98 -13.17 -9.58
C PHE A 309 -7.30 -14.33 -10.54
N GLU A 310 -8.26 -14.13 -11.45
CA GLU A 310 -8.60 -15.10 -12.51
C GLU A 310 -7.43 -15.34 -13.47
N ARG A 311 -6.59 -14.33 -13.70
CA ARG A 311 -5.36 -14.42 -14.49
C ARG A 311 -4.16 -14.95 -13.69
N GLY A 312 -4.35 -15.39 -12.45
CA GLY A 312 -3.31 -16.01 -11.63
C GLY A 312 -2.40 -15.04 -10.88
N THR A 313 -2.80 -13.76 -10.78
CA THR A 313 -2.10 -12.71 -10.04
C THR A 313 -2.74 -12.50 -8.67
N VAL A 314 -1.94 -12.52 -7.60
CA VAL A 314 -2.39 -12.13 -6.25
C VAL A 314 -2.03 -10.67 -6.00
N ILE A 315 -2.97 -9.87 -5.49
CA ILE A 315 -2.73 -8.47 -5.13
C ILE A 315 -2.68 -8.36 -3.61
N VAL A 316 -1.63 -7.72 -3.09
CA VAL A 316 -1.47 -7.38 -1.67
C VAL A 316 -1.35 -5.87 -1.51
N ALA A 317 -2.01 -5.31 -0.51
CA ALA A 317 -1.99 -3.87 -0.26
C ALA A 317 -1.94 -3.55 1.24
N ALA A 318 -1.33 -2.40 1.56
CA ALA A 318 -1.20 -1.91 2.92
C ALA A 318 -2.57 -1.62 3.55
N ALA A 319 -2.80 -2.11 4.76
CA ALA A 319 -4.08 -1.90 5.43
C ALA A 319 -4.34 -0.43 5.79
N GLY A 320 -3.30 0.40 5.92
CA GLY A 320 -3.40 1.80 6.30
C GLY A 320 -2.82 2.11 7.68
N ASN A 321 -2.57 3.39 7.94
CA ASN A 321 -1.75 3.86 9.07
C ASN A 321 -2.41 5.01 9.86
N ASP A 322 -3.73 5.10 9.78
CA ASP A 322 -4.49 6.24 10.28
C ASP A 322 -4.93 6.06 11.74
N SER A 323 -4.86 4.83 12.25
CA SER A 323 -5.31 4.48 13.59
C SER A 323 -4.43 5.09 14.70
N ASN A 324 -5.01 5.21 15.89
CA ASN A 324 -4.29 5.52 17.11
C ASN A 324 -4.72 4.54 18.20
N ARG A 325 -4.16 3.34 18.14
CA ARG A 325 -4.54 2.22 19.01
C ARG A 325 -4.03 2.37 20.44
N PRO A 326 -4.72 1.74 21.42
CA PRO A 326 -5.95 0.96 21.26
C PRO A 326 -7.26 1.78 21.20
N GLN A 327 -7.19 3.11 21.32
CA GLN A 327 -8.35 3.96 21.56
C GLN A 327 -9.17 4.25 20.29
N ASP A 328 -8.51 4.48 19.16
CA ASP A 328 -9.17 4.70 17.87
C ASP A 328 -8.59 3.77 16.81
N ILE A 329 -9.49 3.12 16.09
CA ILE A 329 -9.17 2.22 15.00
C ILE A 329 -9.88 2.76 13.77
N ASP A 330 -9.10 3.05 12.75
CA ASP A 330 -9.58 3.45 11.44
C ASP A 330 -9.78 2.25 10.52
N PRO A 331 -10.72 2.34 9.56
CA PRO A 331 -10.96 1.27 8.60
C PRO A 331 -9.74 1.00 7.73
N VAL A 332 -9.62 -0.24 7.27
CA VAL A 332 -8.69 -0.59 6.19
C VAL A 332 -8.87 0.37 5.01
N SER A 333 -7.75 0.92 4.53
CA SER A 333 -7.70 1.94 3.48
C SER A 333 -8.04 1.36 2.09
N ARG A 334 -8.41 2.23 1.16
CA ARG A 334 -8.55 1.89 -0.26
C ARG A 334 -7.16 1.85 -0.89
N PRO A 335 -6.80 0.86 -1.73
CA PRO A 335 -7.64 -0.22 -2.27
C PRO A 335 -7.63 -1.52 -1.44
N ALA A 336 -6.87 -1.59 -0.34
CA ALA A 336 -6.78 -2.80 0.48
C ALA A 336 -8.14 -3.28 1.02
N ASN A 337 -9.13 -2.39 1.13
CA ASN A 337 -10.47 -2.73 1.58
C ASN A 337 -11.33 -3.54 0.58
N CYS A 338 -10.85 -3.77 -0.65
CA CYS A 338 -11.53 -4.66 -1.60
C CYS A 338 -11.38 -6.13 -1.18
N PRO A 339 -12.46 -6.93 -1.13
CA PRO A 339 -12.41 -8.36 -0.76
C PRO A 339 -11.43 -9.22 -1.58
N SER A 340 -11.22 -8.85 -2.84
CA SER A 340 -10.30 -9.54 -3.75
C SER A 340 -8.84 -9.11 -3.61
N ILE A 341 -8.53 -8.11 -2.76
CA ILE A 341 -7.18 -7.65 -2.43
C ILE A 341 -6.82 -8.15 -1.03
N LEU A 342 -5.58 -8.58 -0.84
CA LEU A 342 -5.08 -9.00 0.47
C LEU A 342 -4.59 -7.79 1.27
N ALA A 343 -5.38 -7.35 2.24
CA ALA A 343 -5.00 -6.30 3.19
C ALA A 343 -4.00 -6.80 4.23
N VAL A 344 -2.91 -6.05 4.41
CA VAL A 344 -1.80 -6.42 5.29
C VAL A 344 -1.69 -5.46 6.48
N GLY A 345 -1.93 -5.99 7.68
CA GLY A 345 -1.71 -5.30 8.95
C GLY A 345 -0.24 -5.27 9.36
N ALA A 346 0.15 -4.27 10.15
CA ALA A 346 1.53 -4.10 10.63
C ALA A 346 1.69 -4.60 12.06
N LEU A 347 2.74 -5.39 12.29
CA LEU A 347 3.19 -5.83 13.61
C LEU A 347 4.48 -5.13 14.01
N ASP A 348 4.65 -4.96 15.31
CA ASP A 348 5.91 -4.55 15.93
C ASP A 348 6.81 -5.74 16.32
N LYS A 349 7.99 -5.42 16.87
CA LYS A 349 8.95 -6.43 17.33
C LYS A 349 8.43 -7.30 18.48
N ALA A 350 7.37 -6.87 19.17
CA ALA A 350 6.69 -7.65 20.19
C ALA A 350 5.57 -8.54 19.64
N ILE A 351 5.40 -8.58 18.31
CA ILE A 351 4.31 -9.31 17.63
C ILE A 351 2.94 -8.78 18.09
N ALA A 352 2.87 -7.47 18.38
CA ALA A 352 1.62 -6.76 18.62
C ALA A 352 1.25 -5.91 17.39
N PRO A 353 -0.04 -5.68 17.13
CA PRO A 353 -0.48 -4.70 16.12
C PRO A 353 0.16 -3.34 16.40
N ALA A 354 0.88 -2.81 15.42
CA ALA A 354 1.48 -1.49 15.53
C ALA A 354 0.39 -0.43 15.77
N PHE A 355 0.69 0.61 16.58
CA PHE A 355 -0.33 1.54 17.05
C PHE A 355 -1.11 2.23 15.92
N PHE A 356 -0.46 2.40 14.77
CA PHE A 356 -1.01 3.05 13.59
C PHE A 356 -1.81 2.13 12.67
N SER A 357 -1.67 0.80 12.79
CA SER A 357 -2.21 -0.13 11.80
C SER A 357 -3.74 -0.08 11.75
N ASN A 358 -4.33 0.19 10.60
CA ASN A 358 -5.78 0.16 10.44
C ASN A 358 -6.36 -1.24 10.68
N GLY A 359 -7.67 -1.30 10.95
CA GLY A 359 -8.37 -2.51 11.32
C GLY A 359 -9.63 -2.77 10.50
N GLY A 360 -10.01 -4.04 10.40
CA GLY A 360 -11.19 -4.48 9.67
C GLY A 360 -12.48 -4.26 10.42
N ILE A 361 -12.99 -3.03 10.38
CA ILE A 361 -14.15 -2.58 11.16
C ILE A 361 -15.40 -2.27 10.33
N ASN A 362 -15.32 -2.26 9.00
CA ASN A 362 -16.47 -1.98 8.12
C ASN A 362 -17.32 -3.22 7.78
N GLY A 363 -16.75 -4.44 7.84
CA GLY A 363 -17.47 -5.72 7.85
C GLY A 363 -18.19 -6.12 6.54
N GLN A 364 -18.11 -5.32 5.47
CA GLN A 364 -18.64 -5.62 4.14
C GLN A 364 -17.51 -5.45 3.12
N GLY A 365 -16.42 -6.20 3.31
CA GLY A 365 -15.11 -5.82 2.81
C GLY A 365 -14.35 -4.96 3.82
N GLY A 366 -13.05 -4.79 3.60
CA GLY A 366 -12.18 -4.08 4.53
C GLY A 366 -11.62 -4.96 5.64
N GLU A 367 -11.63 -6.28 5.53
CA GLU A 367 -11.00 -7.15 6.52
C GLU A 367 -9.47 -7.06 6.44
N VAL A 368 -8.77 -7.12 7.57
CA VAL A 368 -7.35 -7.45 7.59
C VAL A 368 -7.22 -8.94 7.27
N ASN A 369 -6.45 -9.31 6.24
CA ASN A 369 -6.32 -10.72 5.87
C ASN A 369 -5.15 -11.38 6.59
N ILE A 370 -4.05 -10.67 6.77
CA ILE A 370 -2.84 -11.19 7.42
C ILE A 370 -2.02 -10.06 8.03
N ALA A 371 -1.21 -10.36 9.03
CA ALA A 371 -0.32 -9.40 9.65
C ALA A 371 1.15 -9.76 9.42
N ALA A 372 1.99 -8.74 9.18
CA ALA A 372 3.41 -8.93 8.91
C ALA A 372 4.26 -7.83 9.58
N PRO A 373 5.59 -8.02 9.69
CA PRO A 373 6.50 -7.03 10.25
C PRO A 373 6.39 -5.66 9.58
N GLY A 374 6.02 -4.63 10.33
CA GLY A 374 5.83 -3.27 9.80
C GLY A 374 6.41 -2.15 10.66
N TRP A 375 7.09 -2.47 11.77
CA TRP A 375 7.71 -1.50 12.66
C TRP A 375 9.24 -1.57 12.61
N ASP A 376 9.89 -0.43 12.37
CA ASP A 376 11.36 -0.30 12.28
C ASP A 376 11.97 -1.39 11.38
N ILE A 377 11.51 -1.39 10.12
CA ILE A 377 11.94 -2.32 9.08
C ILE A 377 13.09 -1.67 8.31
N ARG A 378 14.26 -2.29 8.39
CA ARG A 378 15.43 -1.92 7.58
C ARG A 378 15.28 -2.44 6.15
N SER A 379 15.52 -1.59 5.17
CA SER A 379 15.64 -1.97 3.75
C SER A 379 16.50 -0.96 2.98
N ALA A 380 16.64 -1.16 1.67
CA ALA A 380 17.33 -0.27 0.73
C ALA A 380 16.77 1.16 0.76
N ALA A 381 17.63 2.14 0.50
CA ALA A 381 17.30 3.56 0.39
C ALA A 381 18.03 4.18 -0.80
N PRO A 382 17.46 5.20 -1.46
CA PRO A 382 18.12 5.85 -2.60
C PRO A 382 19.55 6.32 -2.30
N GLY A 383 20.40 6.31 -3.33
CA GLY A 383 21.83 6.62 -3.22
C GLY A 383 22.67 5.44 -2.74
N GLY A 384 22.17 4.21 -2.89
CA GLY A 384 22.86 2.98 -2.47
C GLY A 384 22.90 2.75 -0.94
N GLY A 385 22.01 3.42 -0.20
CA GLY A 385 21.97 3.40 1.26
C GLY A 385 20.96 2.41 1.84
N TYR A 386 20.75 2.50 3.15
CA TYR A 386 19.74 1.73 3.86
C TYR A 386 19.05 2.61 4.89
N GLN A 387 17.76 2.37 5.12
CA GLN A 387 16.98 3.11 6.11
C GLN A 387 15.96 2.22 6.82
N GLU A 388 15.60 2.61 8.03
CA GLU A 388 14.51 2.01 8.78
C GLU A 388 13.25 2.85 8.60
N LEU A 389 12.16 2.20 8.17
CA LEU A 389 10.84 2.81 8.06
C LEU A 389 9.81 1.99 8.82
N LYS A 390 8.66 2.61 9.12
CA LYS A 390 7.54 1.93 9.75
C LYS A 390 6.23 2.26 9.01
N GLY A 391 5.33 1.30 8.96
CA GLY A 391 4.04 1.39 8.28
C GLY A 391 3.54 0.02 7.85
N THR A 392 2.23 -0.08 7.60
CA THR A 392 1.65 -1.22 6.84
C THR A 392 2.28 -1.34 5.44
N SER A 393 2.80 -0.24 4.91
CA SER A 393 3.69 -0.21 3.73
C SER A 393 4.92 -1.10 3.83
N MET A 394 5.50 -1.33 5.02
CA MET A 394 6.64 -2.21 5.18
C MET A 394 6.23 -3.66 5.47
N ALA A 395 5.01 -3.86 6.00
CA ALA A 395 4.43 -5.19 6.17
C ALA A 395 4.04 -5.83 4.83
N THR A 396 3.45 -5.04 3.93
CA THR A 396 2.98 -5.46 2.60
C THR A 396 4.04 -6.17 1.74
N PRO A 397 5.27 -5.65 1.56
CA PRO A 397 6.31 -6.30 0.76
C PRO A 397 6.83 -7.60 1.39
N HIS A 398 6.73 -7.79 2.72
CA HIS A 398 7.03 -9.09 3.31
C HIS A 398 6.06 -10.17 2.80
N VAL A 399 4.76 -9.85 2.75
CA VAL A 399 3.73 -10.76 2.22
C VAL A 399 3.95 -11.03 0.73
N ALA A 400 4.30 -10.00 -0.04
CA ALA A 400 4.60 -10.16 -1.46
C ALA A 400 5.80 -11.10 -1.70
N GLY A 401 6.86 -10.96 -0.89
CA GLY A 401 8.01 -11.86 -0.92
C GLY A 401 7.63 -13.30 -0.58
N VAL A 402 6.84 -13.53 0.48
CA VAL A 402 6.39 -14.90 0.83
C VAL A 402 5.51 -15.52 -0.25
N LEU A 403 4.62 -14.73 -0.88
CA LEU A 403 3.85 -15.21 -2.03
C LEU A 403 4.75 -15.60 -3.21
N ALA A 404 5.88 -14.92 -3.42
CA ALA A 404 6.87 -15.33 -4.41
C ALA A 404 7.55 -16.66 -4.03
N LEU A 405 7.87 -16.88 -2.75
CA LEU A 405 8.38 -18.18 -2.30
C LEU A 405 7.36 -19.31 -2.52
N LEU A 406 6.08 -19.07 -2.17
CA LEU A 406 5.00 -20.03 -2.39
C LEU A 406 4.77 -20.34 -3.88
N ALA A 407 4.90 -19.34 -4.74
CA ALA A 407 4.80 -19.49 -6.19
C ALA A 407 6.02 -20.23 -6.79
N GLU A 408 7.22 -20.08 -6.23
CA GLU A 408 8.37 -20.93 -6.60
C GLU A 408 8.11 -22.39 -6.23
N ALA A 409 7.62 -22.63 -5.01
CA ALA A 409 7.29 -23.98 -4.54
C ALA A 409 6.16 -24.63 -5.35
N ASN A 410 5.22 -23.84 -5.86
CA ASN A 410 4.05 -24.31 -6.60
C ASN A 410 3.85 -23.50 -7.90
N PRO A 411 4.66 -23.72 -8.95
CA PRO A 411 4.65 -22.89 -10.16
C PRO A 411 3.28 -22.81 -10.85
N ASN A 412 2.51 -23.90 -10.81
CA ASN A 412 1.20 -24.04 -11.44
C ASN A 412 0.01 -23.68 -10.52
N ALA A 413 0.27 -23.24 -9.28
CA ALA A 413 -0.81 -22.87 -8.37
C ALA A 413 -1.60 -21.66 -8.90
N THR A 414 -2.92 -21.71 -8.78
CA THR A 414 -3.78 -20.55 -9.06
C THR A 414 -3.59 -19.48 -7.99
N ALA A 415 -4.01 -18.24 -8.28
CA ALA A 415 -4.01 -17.17 -7.28
C ALA A 415 -4.81 -17.55 -6.02
N ALA A 416 -5.92 -18.28 -6.19
CA ALA A 416 -6.72 -18.82 -5.10
C ALA A 416 -5.97 -19.81 -4.22
N GLN A 417 -5.22 -20.73 -4.84
CA GLN A 417 -4.39 -21.69 -4.12
C GLN A 417 -3.25 -21.01 -3.38
N LEU A 418 -2.59 -20.01 -3.98
CA LEU A 418 -1.55 -19.24 -3.31
C LEU A 418 -2.10 -18.45 -2.11
N LYS A 419 -3.23 -17.74 -2.28
CA LYS A 419 -3.92 -17.03 -1.19
C LYS A 419 -4.30 -18.00 -0.06
N ALA A 420 -4.89 -19.15 -0.39
CA ALA A 420 -5.27 -20.15 0.60
C ALA A 420 -4.06 -20.70 1.36
N ALA A 421 -2.98 -21.05 0.64
CA ALA A 421 -1.74 -21.54 1.24
C ALA A 421 -1.17 -20.51 2.23
N LEU A 422 -1.01 -19.26 1.80
CA LEU A 422 -0.52 -18.14 2.61
C LEU A 422 -1.33 -17.96 3.91
N LEU A 423 -2.66 -17.91 3.81
CA LEU A 423 -3.53 -17.66 4.96
C LEU A 423 -3.58 -18.88 5.90
N SER A 424 -3.53 -20.09 5.36
CA SER A 424 -3.56 -21.33 6.15
C SER A 424 -2.24 -21.62 6.87
N SER A 425 -1.12 -21.10 6.38
CA SER A 425 0.21 -21.26 7.00
C SER A 425 0.54 -20.17 8.02
N ALA A 426 -0.29 -19.12 8.14
CA ALA A 426 -0.09 -18.06 9.12
C ALA A 426 -0.08 -18.62 10.55
N TYR A 427 0.81 -18.08 11.39
CA TYR A 427 0.84 -18.43 12.80
C TYR A 427 -0.29 -17.68 13.53
N PRO A 428 -1.26 -18.38 14.15
CA PRO A 428 -2.40 -17.74 14.79
C PRO A 428 -1.96 -16.85 15.95
N LEU A 429 -2.59 -15.68 16.03
CA LEU A 429 -2.33 -14.67 17.06
C LEU A 429 -3.54 -14.52 17.98
N THR A 430 -3.33 -14.10 19.23
CA THR A 430 -4.42 -13.95 20.22
C THR A 430 -5.17 -12.63 20.09
N GLN A 431 -4.61 -11.69 19.33
CA GLN A 431 -5.23 -10.40 19.04
C GLN A 431 -6.49 -10.58 18.16
N PRO A 432 -7.44 -9.62 18.21
CA PRO A 432 -8.67 -9.72 17.43
C PRO A 432 -8.42 -9.92 15.93
N VAL A 433 -9.23 -10.74 15.27
CA VAL A 433 -9.13 -11.00 13.81
C VAL A 433 -9.20 -9.71 13.00
N ARG A 434 -9.98 -8.71 13.43
CA ARG A 434 -10.02 -7.39 12.79
C ARG A 434 -8.66 -6.67 12.76
N ASP A 435 -7.72 -7.05 13.62
CA ASP A 435 -6.42 -6.39 13.75
C ASP A 435 -5.29 -7.18 13.08
N VAL A 436 -5.42 -8.52 13.00
CA VAL A 436 -4.33 -9.40 12.53
C VAL A 436 -4.73 -10.43 11.47
N GLY A 437 -6.01 -10.49 11.09
CA GLY A 437 -6.52 -11.46 10.13
C GLY A 437 -6.24 -12.90 10.54
N SER A 438 -5.66 -13.68 9.63
CA SER A 438 -5.22 -15.07 9.87
C SER A 438 -4.04 -15.19 10.84
N GLY A 439 -3.40 -14.09 11.24
CA GLY A 439 -2.27 -14.07 12.17
C GLY A 439 -0.97 -13.59 11.54
N LEU A 440 0.16 -13.99 12.14
CA LEU A 440 1.50 -13.62 11.70
C LEU A 440 1.87 -14.41 10.44
N LEU A 441 2.27 -13.69 9.39
CA LEU A 441 2.83 -14.25 8.16
C LEU A 441 3.96 -15.25 8.45
N GLN A 442 3.96 -16.39 7.75
CA GLN A 442 5.03 -17.39 7.81
C GLN A 442 5.47 -17.80 6.40
N ALA A 443 6.78 -17.81 6.16
CA ALA A 443 7.40 -18.29 4.94
C ALA A 443 7.38 -19.84 4.86
N PRO A 444 7.25 -20.41 3.65
CA PRO A 444 7.22 -21.86 3.43
C PRO A 444 8.59 -22.55 3.59
#